data_AF-R7NHE8-F1
#
_entry.id   AF-R7NHE8-F1
#
_cell.length_a   1.000
_cell.length_b   1.000
_cell.length_c   1.000
_cell.angle_alpha   90.00
_cell.angle_beta   90.00
_cell.angle_gamma   90.00
#
_symmetry.space_group_name_H-M   'P 1'
#
loop_
_entity.id
_entity.type
_entity.pdbx_description
1 polymer ?
#
loop_
_entity_poly.entity_id
_entity_poly.type
_entity_poly.pdbx_seq_one_letter_code
_entity_poly.pdbx_strand_id
1 'polypeptide(L)'
;MKSYIDQYIQELEKMIDSKKINKSLVDELLIKINFFNKERIIHLFITLFYALFTILFICHIKESIMYLIFALFMICFLIPYIIHYFRLEARVQYLYKIYDKIKNSD
;
A
#
# COMPACT_ATOMS: atom_id res chain seq x y z
N MET A 1 11.82 -3.14 5.02
CA MET A 1 11.01 -1.90 4.90
C MET A 1 9.97 -1.70 6.00
N LYS A 2 9.42 -2.75 6.65
CA LYS A 2 8.56 -2.60 7.86
C LYS A 2 9.27 -1.77 8.95
N SER A 3 10.47 -2.21 9.34
CA SER A 3 11.28 -1.57 10.39
C SER A 3 11.47 -0.07 10.24
N TYR A 4 11.70 0.44 9.03
CA TYR A 4 12.02 1.86 8.82
C TYR A 4 10.80 2.77 8.96
N ILE A 5 9.64 2.35 8.45
CA ILE A 5 8.41 3.12 8.58
C ILE A 5 7.94 3.09 10.03
N ASP A 6 8.02 1.92 10.68
CA ASP A 6 7.60 1.75 12.07
C ASP A 6 8.52 2.56 13.01
N GLN A 7 9.83 2.59 12.76
CA GLN A 7 10.79 3.45 13.48
C GLN A 7 10.51 4.93 13.25
N TYR A 8 10.27 5.33 12.00
CA TYR A 8 9.93 6.71 11.66
C TYR A 8 8.63 7.15 12.34
N ILE A 9 7.63 6.28 12.40
CA ILE A 9 6.37 6.52 13.11
C ILE A 9 6.62 6.73 14.61
N GLN A 10 7.43 5.87 15.24
CA GLN A 10 7.78 6.02 16.66
C GLN A 10 8.57 7.30 16.95
N GLU A 11 9.45 7.70 16.04
CA GLU A 11 10.17 8.98 16.15
C GLU A 11 9.20 10.16 16.03
N LEU A 12 8.26 10.11 15.08
CA LEU A 12 7.23 11.13 14.93
C LEU A 12 6.36 11.26 16.19
N GLU A 13 5.93 10.15 16.78
CA GLU A 13 5.15 10.16 18.02
C GLU A 13 5.91 10.80 19.18
N LYS A 14 7.20 10.45 19.35
CA LYS A 14 8.06 11.10 20.37
C LYS A 14 8.23 12.62 20.13
N MET A 15 8.31 13.05 18.88
CA MET A 15 8.43 14.48 18.54
C MET A 15 7.13 15.24 18.79
N ILE A 16 5.97 14.60 18.59
CA ILE A 16 4.64 15.16 18.92
C ILE A 16 4.48 15.29 20.44
N ASP A 17 4.82 14.26 21.21
CA ASP A 17 4.73 14.28 22.68
C ASP A 17 5.63 15.36 23.31
N SER A 18 6.77 15.65 22.68
CA SER A 18 7.69 16.72 23.11
C SER A 18 7.30 18.13 22.62
N LYS A 19 6.14 18.29 21.96
CA LYS A 19 5.64 19.54 21.35
C LYS A 19 6.64 20.23 20.41
N LYS A 20 7.62 19.49 19.89
CA LYS A 20 8.66 20.02 19.01
C LYS A 20 8.24 19.84 17.55
N ILE A 21 7.07 20.38 17.21
CA ILE A 21 6.50 20.28 15.87
C ILE A 21 7.09 21.41 15.02
N ASN A 22 7.80 21.04 13.96
CA ASN A 22 8.31 21.99 12.97
C ASN A 22 7.55 21.81 11.66
N LYS A 23 7.30 22.91 10.94
CA LYS A 23 6.63 22.91 9.64
C LYS A 23 7.32 22.01 8.63
N SER A 24 8.65 21.93 8.67
CA SER A 24 9.44 21.03 7.80
C SER A 24 9.10 19.55 7.99
N LEU A 25 8.77 19.12 9.21
CA LEU A 25 8.45 17.74 9.52
C LEU A 25 7.05 17.36 9.01
N VAL A 26 6.11 18.31 9.03
CA VAL A 26 4.79 18.16 8.42
C VAL A 26 4.91 18.02 6.89
N ASP A 27 5.75 18.83 6.26
CA ASP A 27 6.02 18.76 4.82
C ASP A 27 6.65 17.40 4.43
N GLU A 28 7.62 16.91 5.22
CA GLU A 28 8.21 15.57 5.02
C GLU A 28 7.17 14.45 5.15
N LEU A 29 6.28 14.53 6.14
CA LEU A 29 5.20 13.56 6.33
C LEU A 29 4.27 13.51 5.11
N LEU A 30 3.86 14.67 4.59
CA LEU A 30 3.02 14.77 3.39
C LEU A 30 3.72 14.21 2.15
N ILE A 31 5.02 14.50 1.97
CA ILE A 31 5.83 13.92 0.89
C ILE A 31 5.83 12.38 1.00
N LYS A 32 6.03 11.85 2.21
CA LYS A 32 6.09 10.41 2.46
C LYS A 32 4.74 9.72 2.22
N ILE A 33 3.63 10.34 2.66
CA ILE A 33 2.26 9.91 2.34
C ILE A 33 2.06 9.86 0.82
N ASN A 34 2.49 10.89 0.09
CA ASN A 34 2.37 10.95 -1.37
C ASN A 34 3.16 9.82 -2.06
N PHE A 35 4.35 9.49 -1.58
CA PHE A 35 5.12 8.35 -2.11
C PHE A 35 4.38 7.03 -1.93
N PHE A 36 3.82 6.76 -0.75
CA PHE A 36 3.04 5.54 -0.53
C PHE A 36 1.76 5.50 -1.38
N ASN A 37 1.09 6.63 -1.57
CA ASN A 37 -0.07 6.69 -2.45
C ASN A 37 0.28 6.33 -3.90
N LYS A 38 1.41 6.82 -4.41
CA LYS A 38 1.89 6.43 -5.76
C LYS A 38 2.16 4.93 -5.86
N GLU A 39 2.82 4.35 -4.86
CA GLU A 39 3.12 2.91 -4.83
C GLU A 39 1.83 2.06 -4.83
N ARG A 40 0.80 2.48 -4.08
CA ARG A 40 -0.52 1.81 -4.07
C ARG A 40 -1.19 1.81 -5.43
N ILE A 41 -1.15 2.94 -6.13
CA ILE A 41 -1.76 3.07 -7.45
C ILE A 41 -1.09 2.10 -8.43
N ILE A 42 0.25 2.04 -8.43
CA ILE A 42 1.00 1.11 -9.27
C ILE A 42 0.64 -0.35 -8.92
N HIS A 43 0.59 -0.69 -7.62
CA HIS A 43 0.17 -2.02 -7.18
C HIS A 43 -1.25 -2.36 -7.62
N LEU A 44 -2.17 -1.41 -7.56
CA LEU A 44 -3.55 -1.59 -8.02
C LEU A 44 -3.60 -1.89 -9.52
N PHE A 45 -2.84 -1.16 -10.33
CA PHE A 45 -2.73 -1.44 -11.77
C PHE A 45 -2.21 -2.85 -12.03
N ILE A 46 -1.12 -3.24 -11.39
CA ILE A 46 -0.55 -4.59 -11.57
C ILE A 46 -1.55 -5.66 -11.15
N THR A 47 -2.22 -5.48 -10.01
CA THR A 47 -3.26 -6.41 -9.51
C THR A 47 -4.44 -6.51 -10.47
N LEU A 48 -4.87 -5.37 -11.04
CA LEU A 48 -5.94 -5.32 -12.02
C LEU A 48 -5.57 -6.07 -13.31
N PHE A 49 -4.34 -5.90 -13.81
CA PHE A 49 -3.87 -6.66 -14.98
C PHE A 49 -3.87 -8.16 -14.70
N TYR A 50 -3.36 -8.60 -13.55
CA TYR A 50 -3.40 -10.01 -13.16
C TYR A 50 -4.84 -10.55 -13.09
N ALA A 51 -5.76 -9.78 -12.50
CA ALA A 51 -7.17 -10.16 -12.43
C ALA A 51 -7.81 -10.27 -13.83
N LEU A 52 -7.57 -9.30 -14.71
CA LEU A 52 -8.08 -9.31 -16.08
C LEU A 52 -7.53 -10.52 -16.88
N PHE A 53 -6.23 -10.78 -16.82
CA PHE A 53 -5.66 -11.96 -17.47
C PHE A 53 -6.19 -13.28 -16.90
N THR A 54 -6.42 -13.35 -15.58
CA THR A 54 -7.04 -14.51 -14.95
C THR A 54 -8.43 -14.79 -15.55
N ILE A 55 -9.26 -13.75 -15.70
CA ILE A 55 -10.59 -13.88 -16.31
C ILE A 55 -10.47 -14.34 -17.77
N LEU A 56 -9.55 -13.75 -18.55
CA LEU A 56 -9.32 -14.14 -19.94
C LEU A 56 -8.93 -15.61 -20.09
N PHE A 57 -8.03 -16.11 -19.23
CA PHE A 57 -7.64 -17.52 -19.24
C PHE A 57 -8.78 -18.44 -18.80
N ILE A 58 -9.58 -18.04 -17.82
CA ILE A 58 -10.75 -18.81 -17.39
C ILE A 58 -11.75 -18.97 -18.54
N CYS A 59 -12.00 -17.91 -19.32
CA CYS A 59 -12.91 -17.98 -20.47
C CYS A 59 -12.46 -19.00 -21.53
N HIS A 60 -11.14 -19.21 -21.71
CA HIS A 60 -10.59 -20.11 -22.72
C HIS A 60 -10.31 -21.54 -22.19
N ILE A 61 -10.71 -21.88 -20.95
CA ILE A 61 -10.48 -23.22 -20.38
C ILE A 61 -11.04 -24.36 -21.25
N LYS A 62 -12.14 -24.12 -21.97
CA LYS A 62 -12.75 -25.14 -22.84
C LYS A 62 -11.88 -25.52 -24.04
N GLU A 63 -10.97 -24.65 -24.46
CA GLU A 63 -10.10 -24.89 -25.61
C GLU A 63 -8.90 -25.76 -25.24
N SER A 64 -8.35 -25.59 -24.03
CA SER A 64 -7.22 -26.39 -23.55
C SER A 64 -7.11 -26.36 -22.03
N ILE A 65 -6.75 -27.50 -21.45
CA ILE A 65 -6.44 -27.63 -20.01
C ILE A 65 -5.23 -26.79 -19.60
N MET A 66 -4.33 -26.39 -20.53
CA MET A 66 -3.21 -25.51 -20.22
C MET A 66 -3.68 -24.15 -19.67
N TYR A 67 -4.81 -23.62 -20.14
CA TYR A 67 -5.34 -22.35 -19.64
C TYR A 67 -5.76 -22.43 -18.17
N LEU A 68 -6.15 -23.61 -17.68
CA LEU A 68 -6.43 -23.82 -16.24
C LEU A 68 -5.17 -23.67 -15.40
N ILE A 69 -4.04 -24.23 -15.86
CA ILE A 69 -2.75 -24.13 -15.18
C ILE A 69 -2.31 -22.66 -15.11
N PHE A 70 -2.44 -21.91 -16.21
CA PHE A 70 -2.13 -20.48 -16.23
C PHE A 70 -3.05 -19.66 -15.32
N ALA A 71 -4.35 -19.93 -15.31
CA ALA A 71 -5.28 -19.27 -14.42
C ALA A 71 -4.92 -19.51 -12.94
N LEU A 72 -4.57 -20.75 -12.58
CA LEU A 72 -4.17 -21.10 -11.21
C LEU A 72 -2.86 -20.43 -10.80
N PHE A 73 -1.90 -20.35 -11.72
CA PHE A 73 -0.68 -19.58 -11.53
C PHE A 73 -0.97 -18.09 -11.29
N MET A 74 -1.84 -17.47 -12.10
CA MET A 74 -2.22 -16.07 -11.92
C MET A 74 -2.89 -15.82 -10.56
N ILE A 75 -3.78 -16.72 -10.11
CA ILE A 75 -4.44 -16.63 -8.80
C ILE A 75 -3.42 -16.71 -7.66
N CYS A 76 -2.42 -17.61 -7.77
CA CYS A 76 -1.35 -17.74 -6.79
C CYS A 76 -0.58 -16.42 -6.60
N PHE A 77 -0.36 -15.68 -7.68
CA PHE A 77 0.25 -14.35 -7.63
C PHE A 77 -0.73 -13.26 -7.18
N LEU A 78 -2.03 -13.36 -7.48
CA LEU A 78 -3.01 -12.35 -7.12
C LEU A 78 -3.13 -12.18 -5.59
N ILE A 79 -3.11 -13.30 -4.84
CA ILE A 79 -3.24 -13.30 -3.38
C ILE A 79 -2.19 -12.42 -2.68
N PRO A 80 -0.87 -12.61 -2.87
CA PRO A 80 0.15 -11.78 -2.22
C PRO A 80 0.07 -10.32 -2.64
N TYR A 81 -0.35 -10.02 -3.88
CA TYR A 81 -0.54 -8.63 -4.34
C TYR A 81 -1.68 -7.93 -3.60
N ILE A 82 -2.82 -8.60 -3.42
CA ILE A 82 -3.95 -8.08 -2.64
C ILE A 82 -3.52 -7.83 -1.18
N ILE A 83 -2.85 -8.80 -0.56
CA ILE A 83 -2.34 -8.65 0.82
C ILE A 83 -1.37 -7.46 0.92
N HIS A 84 -0.47 -7.33 -0.05
CA HIS A 84 0.48 -6.22 -0.09
C HIS A 84 -0.24 -4.87 -0.16
N TYR A 85 -1.27 -4.77 -1.00
CA TYR A 85 -2.09 -3.56 -1.16
C TYR A 85 -2.73 -3.13 0.15
N PHE A 86 -3.42 -4.04 0.85
CA PHE A 86 -4.05 -3.73 2.15
C PHE A 86 -3.05 -3.35 3.23
N ARG A 87 -1.89 -4.01 3.23
CA ARG A 87 -0.81 -3.68 4.16
C ARG A 87 -0.25 -2.27 3.90
N LEU A 88 -0.18 -1.82 2.65
CA LEU A 88 0.23 -0.46 2.32
C LEU A 88 -0.84 0.55 2.75
N GLU A 89 -2.12 0.23 2.52
CA GLU A 89 -3.24 1.09 2.91
C GLU A 89 -3.28 1.35 4.41
N ALA A 90 -3.14 0.30 5.23
CA ALA A 90 -3.12 0.44 6.69
C ALA A 90 -2.02 1.40 7.18
N ARG A 91 -0.84 1.39 6.53
CA ARG A 91 0.27 2.30 6.87
C ARG A 91 -0.04 3.74 6.48
N VAL A 92 -0.60 3.96 5.29
CA VAL A 92 -0.99 5.30 4.83
C VAL A 92 -2.05 5.90 5.76
N GLN A 93 -3.06 5.11 6.13
CA GLN A 93 -4.09 5.52 7.09
C GLN A 93 -3.49 5.90 8.46
N TYR A 94 -2.47 5.18 8.91
CA TYR A 94 -1.76 5.53 10.13
C TYR A 94 -1.06 6.88 10.03
N LEU A 95 -0.36 7.14 8.93
CA LEU A 95 0.33 8.41 8.69
C LEU A 95 -0.65 9.59 8.62
N TYR A 96 -1.84 9.41 8.02
CA TYR A 96 -2.90 10.42 8.05
C TYR A 96 -3.39 10.72 9.48
N LYS A 97 -3.57 9.69 10.32
CA LYS A 97 -3.94 9.91 11.74
C LYS A 97 -2.87 10.72 12.49
N ILE A 98 -1.59 10.49 12.22
CA ILE A 98 -0.51 11.31 12.80
C ILE A 98 -0.62 12.76 12.32
N TYR A 99 -0.83 12.97 11.02
CA TYR A 99 -1.01 14.30 10.45
C TYR A 99 -2.18 15.05 11.09
N ASP A 100 -3.34 14.39 11.25
CA ASP A 100 -4.52 14.98 11.89
C ASP A 100 -4.26 15.30 13.37
N LYS A 101 -3.51 14.45 14.10
CA LYS A 101 -3.10 14.73 15.48
C LYS A 101 -2.22 15.99 15.56
N ILE A 102 -1.27 16.14 14.66
CA ILE A 102 -0.41 17.34 14.61
C ILE A 102 -1.27 18.58 14.37
N LYS A 103 -2.13 18.54 13.35
CA LYS A 103 -2.97 19.69 12.96
C LYS A 103 -4.00 20.10 14.01
N ASN A 104 -4.54 19.14 14.76
CA ASN A 104 -5.50 19.41 15.84
C ASN A 104 -4.83 19.76 17.19
N SER A 105 -3.50 19.70 17.28
CA SER A 105 -2.74 20.06 18.49
C SER A 105 -2.19 21.50 18.46
N ASP A 106 -2.31 22.18 17.32
CA ASP A 106 -2.09 23.63 17.14
C ASP A 106 -3.37 24.42 17.44
#